data_AF-M4VYG7-F1
#
_entry.id   AF-M4VYG7-F1
#
_cell.length_a   1.000
_cell.length_b   1.000
_cell.length_c   1.000
_cell.angle_alpha   90.00
_cell.angle_beta   90.00
_cell.angle_gamma   90.00
#
_symmetry.space_group_name_H-M   'P 1'
#
loop_
_entity.id
_entity.type
_entity.pdbx_description
1 polymer ?
#
loop_
_entity_poly.entity_id
_entity_poly.type
_entity_poly.pdbx_seq_one_letter_code
_entity_poly.pdbx_strand_id
1 'polypeptide(L)'
;MIALHDSIYPQLEAGDRIVYLGNYFGHGTEATRTIDEILTFRRNVLAMPGWMPSDIAYLRGGQEEMWEKLVQLQFAPNPREVLEWMLDHGLSATLESYGMNPTHGLVSTREGAMSITRWTAGVRAAIRRHRGHDMFITHLRRAAFIPPQVMELAATGTHGGMGGAYARPMNDHAAPMLFVHAGLNPNRPLQDQGDALWWGGRSFDAIHTPYDPFEKVIRGFDPNQGGLHINGVTATLDGGCGFGGALVCAGFDRYGELFSLIES
;
A
#
# COMPACT_ATOMS: atom_id res chain seq x y z
N MET A 1 7.15 -12.19 5.52
CA MET A 1 7.40 -10.81 6.01
C MET A 1 8.70 -10.73 6.81
N ILE A 2 8.82 -11.38 7.98
CA ILE A 2 10.03 -11.34 8.83
C ILE A 2 11.31 -11.63 8.02
N ALA A 3 11.36 -12.74 7.29
CA ALA A 3 12.54 -13.10 6.49
C ALA A 3 12.88 -12.05 5.41
N LEU A 4 11.88 -11.40 4.83
CA LEU A 4 12.07 -10.32 3.88
C LEU A 4 12.64 -9.08 4.57
N HIS A 5 12.07 -8.68 5.72
CA HIS A 5 12.59 -7.59 6.54
C HIS A 5 14.04 -7.81 6.97
N ASP A 6 14.37 -9.01 7.45
CA ASP A 6 15.74 -9.39 7.81
C ASP A 6 16.69 -9.28 6.62
N SER A 7 16.22 -9.60 5.42
CA SER A 7 17.02 -9.52 4.19
C SER A 7 17.28 -8.08 3.73
N ILE A 8 16.29 -7.19 3.85
CA ILE A 8 16.43 -5.79 3.40
C ILE A 8 17.08 -4.90 4.44
N TYR A 9 16.90 -5.17 5.73
CA TYR A 9 17.41 -4.34 6.83
C TYR A 9 18.90 -3.95 6.71
N PRO A 10 19.85 -4.87 6.42
CA PRO A 10 21.26 -4.52 6.33
C PRO A 10 21.63 -3.70 5.08
N GLN A 11 20.71 -3.57 4.12
CA GLN A 11 20.91 -2.83 2.87
C GLN A 11 20.37 -1.40 2.94
N LEU A 12 19.63 -1.06 4.00
CA LEU A 12 18.99 0.24 4.16
C LEU A 12 19.98 1.33 4.54
N GLU A 13 19.97 2.43 3.80
CA GLU A 13 20.77 3.61 4.04
C GLU A 13 19.91 4.86 4.27
N ALA A 14 20.49 5.87 4.92
CA ALA A 14 19.79 7.15 5.09
C ALA A 14 19.52 7.79 3.72
N GLY A 15 18.25 8.11 3.45
CA GLY A 15 17.79 8.63 2.16
C GLY A 15 16.91 7.63 1.38
N ASP A 16 16.94 6.35 1.74
CA ASP A 16 16.02 5.36 1.22
C ASP A 16 14.59 5.63 1.67
N ARG A 17 13.63 5.04 0.94
CA ARG A 17 12.21 5.10 1.25
C ARG A 17 11.59 3.73 1.15
N ILE A 18 10.63 3.46 2.03
CA ILE A 18 9.93 2.17 2.10
C ILE A 18 8.45 2.40 1.86
N VAL A 19 7.88 1.71 0.89
CA VAL A 19 6.44 1.76 0.59
C VAL A 19 5.86 0.36 0.72
N TYR A 20 4.95 0.17 1.67
CA TYR A 20 4.13 -1.02 1.74
C TYR A 20 2.85 -0.83 0.92
N LEU A 21 2.51 -1.81 0.10
CA LEU A 21 1.52 -1.64 -0.97
C LEU A 21 0.08 -2.06 -0.61
N GLY A 22 -0.23 -2.30 0.67
CA GLY A 22 -1.59 -2.63 1.15
C GLY A 22 -1.89 -4.14 1.25
N ASN A 23 -3.11 -4.48 1.66
CA ASN A 23 -3.55 -5.85 2.01
C ASN A 23 -2.66 -6.50 3.08
N TYR A 24 -2.51 -5.82 4.22
CA TYR A 24 -1.84 -6.35 5.41
C TYR A 24 -2.68 -7.43 6.10
N PHE A 25 -4.01 -7.32 5.94
CA PHE A 25 -4.99 -8.30 6.34
C PHE A 25 -5.57 -9.05 5.13
N GLY A 26 -6.54 -9.92 5.38
CA GLY A 26 -7.29 -10.65 4.36
C GLY A 26 -7.06 -12.14 4.50
N HIS A 27 -6.64 -12.78 3.41
CA HIS A 27 -6.64 -14.24 3.27
C HIS A 27 -5.66 -15.01 4.17
N GLY A 28 -4.62 -14.37 4.70
CA GLY A 28 -3.64 -15.02 5.58
C GLY A 28 -4.12 -15.15 7.04
N THR A 29 -3.71 -16.23 7.72
CA THR A 29 -4.11 -16.50 9.12
C THR A 29 -3.37 -15.66 10.16
N GLU A 30 -2.27 -15.02 9.78
CA GLU A 30 -1.34 -14.35 10.69
C GLU A 30 -1.40 -12.81 10.58
N ALA A 31 -2.58 -12.25 10.26
CA ALA A 31 -2.74 -10.84 9.98
C ALA A 31 -2.31 -9.92 11.15
N THR A 32 -2.53 -10.35 12.41
CA THR A 32 -2.02 -9.65 13.60
C THR A 32 -0.50 -9.64 13.64
N ARG A 33 0.16 -10.79 13.40
CA ARG A 33 1.63 -10.86 13.34
C ARG A 33 2.22 -10.03 12.22
N THR A 34 1.53 -9.93 11.07
CA THR A 34 1.96 -9.06 9.96
C THR A 34 2.09 -7.62 10.42
N ILE A 35 1.10 -7.09 11.15
CA ILE A 35 1.16 -5.72 11.67
C ILE A 35 2.17 -5.56 12.79
N ASP A 36 2.23 -6.50 13.72
CA ASP A 36 3.24 -6.49 14.79
C ASP A 36 4.66 -6.42 14.21
N GLU A 37 4.90 -7.18 13.14
CA GLU A 37 6.19 -7.18 12.42
C GLU A 37 6.44 -5.85 11.71
N ILE A 38 5.47 -5.30 10.98
CA ILE A 38 5.60 -3.98 10.33
C ILE A 38 5.91 -2.89 11.37
N LEU A 39 5.19 -2.88 12.50
CA LEU A 39 5.41 -1.92 13.58
C LEU A 39 6.78 -2.11 14.23
N THR A 40 7.27 -3.35 14.32
CA THR A 40 8.60 -3.66 14.86
C THR A 40 9.71 -3.21 13.91
N PHE A 41 9.61 -3.58 12.64
CA PHE A 41 10.55 -3.16 11.62
C PHE A 41 10.60 -1.64 11.48
N ARG A 42 9.44 -0.95 11.51
CA ARG A 42 9.37 0.51 11.53
C ARG A 42 10.20 1.11 12.67
N ARG A 43 10.14 0.54 13.89
CA ARG A 43 10.93 1.06 15.03
C ARG A 43 12.43 0.85 14.80
N ASN A 44 12.82 -0.29 14.23
CA ASN A 44 14.22 -0.59 13.96
C ASN A 44 14.78 0.37 12.90
N VAL A 45 14.04 0.59 11.80
CA VAL A 45 14.42 1.53 10.74
C VAL A 45 14.53 2.96 11.28
N LEU A 46 13.53 3.42 12.05
CA LEU A 46 13.57 4.78 12.63
C LEU A 46 14.61 4.97 13.74
N ALA A 47 15.19 3.89 14.25
CA ALA A 47 16.33 3.97 15.18
C ALA A 47 17.65 4.21 14.43
N MET A 48 17.71 4.00 13.11
CA MET A 48 18.87 4.32 12.30
C MET A 48 19.02 5.84 12.14
N PRO A 49 20.23 6.41 12.29
CA PRO A 49 20.46 7.83 12.05
C PRO A 49 20.06 8.27 10.64
N GLY A 50 19.35 9.39 10.53
CA GLY A 50 18.97 10.00 9.26
C GLY A 50 17.58 9.61 8.73
N TRP A 51 16.95 8.56 9.29
CA TRP A 51 15.60 8.15 8.91
C TRP A 51 14.51 9.00 9.55
N MET A 52 13.46 9.32 8.79
CA MET A 52 12.31 10.08 9.25
C MET A 52 11.01 9.27 9.11
N PRO A 53 9.99 9.53 9.95
CA PRO A 53 8.67 8.91 9.80
C PRO A 53 8.04 9.07 8.41
N SER A 54 8.41 10.13 7.67
CA SER A 54 7.92 10.41 6.31
C SER A 54 8.51 9.50 5.23
N ASP A 55 9.61 8.81 5.53
CA ASP A 55 10.31 7.94 4.57
C ASP A 55 9.63 6.57 4.44
N ILE A 56 8.67 6.27 5.31
CA ILE A 56 7.89 5.04 5.30
C ILE A 56 6.43 5.35 5.03
N ALA A 57 5.88 4.76 3.96
CA ALA A 57 4.48 4.88 3.59
C ALA A 57 3.77 3.52 3.63
N TYR A 58 2.51 3.55 4.07
CA TYR A 58 1.63 2.38 4.12
C TYR A 58 0.41 2.67 3.26
N LEU A 59 0.26 1.95 2.16
CA LEU A 59 -0.91 2.09 1.30
C LEU A 59 -2.08 1.32 1.88
N ARG A 60 -3.29 1.85 1.68
CA ARG A 60 -4.55 1.17 1.92
C ARG A 60 -4.83 0.24 0.74
N GLY A 61 -5.12 -1.03 1.02
CA GLY A 61 -5.60 -1.98 0.05
C GLY A 61 -7.10 -2.28 0.12
N GLY A 62 -7.55 -3.19 -0.74
CA GLY A 62 -8.96 -3.62 -0.78
C GLY A 62 -9.41 -4.26 0.54
N GLN A 63 -8.54 -5.00 1.21
CA GLN A 63 -8.86 -5.62 2.51
C GLN A 63 -9.06 -4.55 3.61
N GLU A 64 -8.25 -3.50 3.61
CA GLU A 64 -8.40 -2.39 4.54
C GLU A 64 -9.64 -1.53 4.24
N GLU A 65 -10.00 -1.37 2.95
CA GLU A 65 -11.25 -0.73 2.54
C GLU A 65 -12.49 -1.57 2.95
N MET A 66 -12.42 -2.89 2.80
CA MET A 66 -13.46 -3.81 3.27
C MET A 66 -13.66 -3.70 4.78
N TRP A 67 -12.55 -3.60 5.54
CA TRP A 67 -12.59 -3.39 6.99
C TRP A 67 -13.30 -2.08 7.37
N GLU A 68 -13.04 -0.98 6.65
CA GLU A 68 -13.72 0.29 6.91
C GLU A 68 -15.24 0.20 6.70
N LYS A 69 -15.68 -0.58 5.70
CA LYS A 69 -17.10 -0.86 5.46
C LYS A 69 -17.70 -1.78 6.52
N LEU A 70 -16.97 -2.78 7.00
CA LEU A 70 -17.41 -3.68 8.07
C LEU A 70 -17.83 -2.92 9.33
N VAL A 71 -17.05 -1.93 9.74
CA VAL A 71 -17.35 -1.17 10.97
C VAL A 71 -18.53 -0.21 10.82
N GLN A 72 -19.15 -0.16 9.64
CA GLN A 72 -20.35 0.58 9.30
C GLN A 72 -21.50 -0.32 8.82
N LEU A 73 -21.37 -1.65 9.00
CA LEU A 73 -22.27 -2.66 8.44
C LEU A 73 -23.75 -2.41 8.76
N GLN A 74 -24.07 -1.81 9.91
CA GLN A 74 -25.44 -1.48 10.30
C GLN A 74 -26.18 -0.53 9.35
N PHE A 75 -25.45 0.19 8.49
CA PHE A 75 -26.03 1.09 7.49
C PHE A 75 -26.16 0.45 6.10
N ALA A 76 -25.66 -0.77 5.91
CA ALA A 76 -25.81 -1.48 4.65
C ALA A 76 -27.28 -1.86 4.42
N PRO A 77 -27.81 -1.79 3.17
CA PRO A 77 -29.18 -2.19 2.88
C PRO A 77 -29.43 -3.68 3.14
N ASN A 78 -28.45 -4.54 2.80
CA ASN A 78 -28.49 -5.99 3.02
C ASN A 78 -27.27 -6.43 3.85
N PRO A 79 -27.21 -6.14 5.16
CA PRO A 79 -26.01 -6.32 5.97
C PRO A 79 -25.54 -7.78 6.05
N ARG A 80 -26.48 -8.73 5.96
CA ARG A 80 -26.14 -10.15 5.96
C ARG A 80 -25.38 -10.57 4.70
N GLU A 81 -25.92 -10.27 3.53
CA GLU A 81 -25.29 -10.60 2.24
C GLU A 81 -23.93 -9.91 2.10
N VAL A 82 -23.86 -8.65 2.53
CA VAL A 82 -22.59 -7.89 2.56
C VAL A 82 -21.57 -8.58 3.45
N LEU A 83 -21.96 -8.99 4.66
CA LEU A 83 -21.05 -9.68 5.57
C LEU A 83 -20.64 -11.06 5.05
N GLU A 84 -21.57 -11.86 4.53
CA GLU A 84 -21.28 -13.17 3.91
C GLU A 84 -20.23 -13.00 2.79
N TRP A 85 -20.44 -12.02 1.89
CA TRP A 85 -19.45 -11.70 0.86
C TRP A 85 -18.09 -11.30 1.44
N MET A 86 -18.05 -10.41 2.44
CA MET A 86 -16.79 -9.99 3.05
C MET A 86 -16.02 -11.18 3.66
N LEU A 87 -16.72 -12.07 4.36
CA LEU A 87 -16.14 -13.25 4.99
C LEU A 87 -15.48 -14.17 3.96
N ASP A 88 -16.14 -14.40 2.82
CA ASP A 88 -15.62 -15.20 1.71
C ASP A 88 -14.41 -14.54 1.01
N HIS A 89 -14.28 -13.21 1.12
CA HIS A 89 -13.23 -12.43 0.47
C HIS A 89 -12.09 -12.03 1.43
N GLY A 90 -11.81 -12.87 2.43
CA GLY A 90 -10.63 -12.75 3.30
C GLY A 90 -10.91 -12.13 4.68
N LEU A 91 -12.09 -11.57 4.93
CA LEU A 91 -12.39 -11.01 6.24
C LEU A 91 -12.42 -12.07 7.35
N SER A 92 -12.78 -13.33 7.04
CA SER A 92 -12.86 -14.40 8.05
C SER A 92 -11.53 -14.60 8.78
N ALA A 93 -10.44 -14.84 8.04
CA ALA A 93 -9.12 -15.05 8.60
C ALA A 93 -8.61 -13.81 9.37
N THR A 94 -8.95 -12.62 8.89
CA THR A 94 -8.66 -11.37 9.60
C THR A 94 -9.35 -11.33 10.96
N LEU A 95 -10.66 -11.56 11.02
CA LEU A 95 -11.43 -11.57 12.27
C LEU A 95 -10.89 -12.61 13.25
N GLU A 96 -10.62 -13.82 12.77
CA GLU A 96 -10.07 -14.91 13.57
C GLU A 96 -8.70 -14.58 14.15
N SER A 97 -7.83 -13.91 13.40
CA SER A 97 -6.50 -13.47 13.89
C SER A 97 -6.58 -12.50 15.07
N TYR A 98 -7.69 -11.76 15.20
CA TYR A 98 -8.00 -10.88 16.33
C TYR A 98 -8.83 -11.56 17.43
N GLY A 99 -9.07 -12.87 17.32
CA GLY A 99 -9.85 -13.65 18.28
C GLY A 99 -11.37 -13.46 18.18
N MET A 100 -11.86 -12.95 17.04
CA MET A 100 -13.29 -12.81 16.79
C MET A 100 -13.85 -14.07 16.12
N ASN A 101 -15.12 -14.41 16.41
CA ASN A 101 -15.84 -15.47 15.71
C ASN A 101 -16.74 -14.85 14.61
N PRO A 102 -16.48 -15.12 13.32
CA PRO A 102 -17.29 -14.64 12.19
C PRO A 102 -18.77 -14.99 12.28
N THR A 103 -19.10 -16.17 12.81
CA THR A 103 -20.49 -16.67 12.92
C THR A 103 -21.34 -15.77 13.81
N HIS A 104 -20.76 -15.19 14.86
CA HIS A 104 -21.47 -14.25 15.72
C HIS A 104 -21.89 -12.98 14.96
N GLY A 105 -21.08 -12.54 13.98
CA GLY A 105 -21.45 -11.42 13.11
C GLY A 105 -22.69 -11.73 12.29
N LEU A 106 -22.74 -12.91 11.67
CA LEU A 106 -23.90 -13.37 10.91
C LEU A 106 -25.17 -13.46 11.76
N VAL A 107 -25.07 -13.95 13.00
CA VAL A 107 -26.18 -13.96 13.95
C VAL A 107 -26.65 -12.53 14.24
N SER A 108 -25.72 -11.61 14.53
CA SER A 108 -26.05 -10.20 14.77
C SER A 108 -26.76 -9.52 13.61
N THR A 109 -26.50 -9.91 12.34
CA THR A 109 -27.24 -9.37 11.20
C THR A 109 -28.72 -9.74 11.19
N ARG A 110 -29.12 -10.87 11.80
CA ARG A 110 -30.51 -11.30 11.92
C ARG A 110 -31.26 -10.59 13.05
N GLU A 111 -30.52 -10.17 14.08
CA GLU A 111 -31.06 -9.50 15.27
C GLU A 111 -31.25 -7.99 15.08
N GLY A 112 -30.72 -7.42 13.98
CA GLY A 112 -30.93 -6.03 13.58
C GLY A 112 -29.80 -5.07 13.98
N ALA A 113 -29.97 -3.80 13.61
CA ALA A 113 -28.91 -2.78 13.61
C ALA A 113 -28.21 -2.58 14.97
N MET A 114 -28.92 -2.69 16.09
CA MET A 114 -28.31 -2.58 17.43
C MET A 114 -27.36 -3.74 17.73
N SER A 115 -27.71 -4.97 17.34
CA SER A 115 -26.84 -6.14 17.54
C SER A 115 -25.60 -6.04 16.64
N ILE A 116 -25.78 -5.64 15.38
CA ILE A 116 -24.67 -5.33 14.46
C ILE A 116 -23.73 -4.29 15.08
N THR A 117 -24.27 -3.17 15.58
CA THR A 117 -23.48 -2.10 16.20
C THR A 117 -22.67 -2.59 17.40
N ARG A 118 -23.27 -3.44 18.25
CA ARG A 118 -22.56 -4.04 19.39
C ARG A 118 -21.44 -4.97 18.94
N TRP A 119 -21.71 -5.80 17.93
CA TRP A 119 -20.71 -6.73 17.40
C TRP A 119 -19.54 -5.99 16.73
N THR A 120 -19.81 -5.00 15.88
CA THR A 120 -18.76 -4.17 15.24
C THR A 120 -17.97 -3.32 16.25
N ALA A 121 -18.61 -2.88 17.35
CA ALA A 121 -17.89 -2.28 18.47
C ALA A 121 -16.93 -3.28 19.16
N GLY A 122 -17.33 -4.56 19.27
CA GLY A 122 -16.47 -5.65 19.72
C GLY A 122 -15.28 -5.88 18.78
N VAL A 123 -15.50 -5.87 17.47
CA VAL A 123 -14.45 -5.94 16.44
C VAL A 123 -13.43 -4.79 16.63
N ARG A 124 -13.90 -3.55 16.79
CA ARG A 124 -13.02 -2.39 17.08
C ARG A 124 -12.26 -2.53 18.39
N ALA A 125 -12.88 -3.12 19.42
CA ALA A 125 -12.23 -3.36 20.70
C ALA A 125 -11.14 -4.43 20.59
N ALA A 126 -11.33 -5.46 19.77
CA ALA A 126 -10.32 -6.49 19.53
C ALA A 126 -9.06 -5.91 18.88
N ILE A 127 -9.20 -5.01 17.90
CA ILE A 127 -8.05 -4.30 17.32
C ILE A 127 -7.33 -3.44 18.35
N ARG A 128 -8.06 -2.62 19.12
CA ARG A 128 -7.44 -1.73 20.13
C ARG A 128 -6.70 -2.45 21.24
N ARG A 129 -6.96 -3.74 21.46
CA ARG A 129 -6.19 -4.56 22.40
C ARG A 129 -4.79 -4.89 21.88
N HIS A 130 -4.57 -4.80 20.57
CA HIS A 130 -3.27 -4.96 19.93
C HIS A 130 -2.60 -3.60 19.80
N ARG A 131 -1.44 -3.45 20.45
CA ARG A 131 -0.80 -2.13 20.62
C ARG A 131 -0.42 -1.53 19.26
N GLY A 132 -1.00 -0.38 18.94
CA GLY A 132 -0.66 0.39 17.75
C GLY A 132 -1.37 -0.04 16.47
N HIS A 133 -2.18 -1.11 16.48
CA HIS A 133 -2.89 -1.57 15.28
C HIS A 133 -3.98 -0.58 14.85
N ASP A 134 -4.70 0.01 15.81
CA ASP A 134 -5.70 1.04 15.53
C ASP A 134 -5.06 2.30 14.94
N MET A 135 -3.92 2.71 15.49
CA MET A 135 -3.13 3.83 14.97
C MET A 135 -2.56 3.52 13.58
N PHE A 136 -2.10 2.30 13.33
CA PHE A 136 -1.61 1.89 12.02
C PHE A 136 -2.69 2.02 10.94
N ILE A 137 -3.88 1.46 11.20
CA ILE A 137 -5.00 1.47 10.25
C ILE A 137 -5.47 2.89 9.91
N THR A 138 -5.41 3.82 10.88
CA THR A 138 -5.82 5.22 10.66
C THR A 138 -4.82 6.03 9.81
N HIS A 139 -3.58 5.55 9.64
CA HIS A 139 -2.51 6.26 8.91
C HIS A 139 -2.28 5.75 7.48
N LEU A 140 -3.13 4.84 6.99
CA LEU A 140 -3.03 4.30 5.64
C LEU A 140 -3.33 5.37 4.58
N ARG A 141 -2.51 5.39 3.53
CA ARG A 141 -2.60 6.34 2.41
C ARG A 141 -3.26 5.70 1.19
N ARG A 142 -3.94 6.50 0.37
CA ARG A 142 -4.55 6.02 -0.89
C ARG A 142 -3.52 5.71 -1.97
N ALA A 143 -2.41 6.45 -1.96
CA ALA A 143 -1.27 6.33 -2.86
C ALA A 143 -0.04 6.96 -2.20
N ALA A 144 1.15 6.68 -2.73
CA ALA A 144 2.40 7.36 -2.40
C ALA A 144 3.11 7.72 -3.70
N PHE A 145 3.97 8.74 -3.69
CA PHE A 145 4.69 9.13 -4.89
C PHE A 145 6.03 9.77 -4.59
N ILE A 146 6.93 9.67 -5.56
CA ILE A 146 8.12 10.50 -5.68
C ILE A 146 7.77 11.60 -6.69
N PRO A 147 7.71 12.88 -6.26
CA PRO A 147 7.32 13.96 -7.14
C PRO A 147 8.40 14.23 -8.19
N PRO A 148 8.03 14.91 -9.29
CA PRO A 148 9.01 15.56 -10.14
C PRO A 148 9.91 16.46 -9.33
N GLN A 149 11.22 16.35 -9.57
CA GLN A 149 12.16 17.34 -9.08
C GLN A 149 11.87 18.64 -9.83
N VAL A 150 11.15 19.57 -9.19
CA VAL A 150 11.01 20.90 -9.75
C VAL A 150 12.42 21.50 -9.74
N MET A 151 12.97 21.79 -10.92
CA MET A 151 14.13 22.68 -11.02
C MET A 151 13.69 23.99 -10.37
N GLU A 152 14.18 24.25 -9.16
CA GLU A 152 14.12 25.58 -8.60
C GLU A 152 14.97 26.44 -9.53
N LEU A 153 14.32 27.15 -10.45
CA LEU A 153 14.96 28.19 -11.24
C LEU A 153 15.56 29.15 -10.23
N ALA A 154 16.88 29.09 -10.06
CA ALA A 154 17.62 30.05 -9.28
C ALA A 154 17.18 31.44 -9.75
N ALA A 155 16.38 32.10 -8.91
CA ALA A 155 15.93 33.45 -9.15
C ALA A 155 17.17 34.33 -9.24
N THR A 156 17.50 34.69 -10.48
CA THR A 156 18.33 35.81 -10.93
C THR A 156 19.06 36.59 -9.82
N GLY A 157 20.34 36.29 -9.67
CA GLY A 157 21.34 37.20 -9.11
C GLY A 157 22.41 37.44 -10.17
N THR A 158 22.21 38.45 -11.01
CA THR A 158 23.19 38.94 -11.99
C THR A 158 24.48 39.39 -11.31
N HIS A 159 25.63 38.82 -11.68
CA HIS A 159 26.85 39.59 -12.01
C HIS A 159 27.82 38.72 -12.82
N GLY A 160 28.40 39.35 -13.84
CA GLY A 160 29.01 38.71 -15.00
C GLY A 160 30.36 38.02 -14.75
N GLY A 161 30.68 37.11 -15.67
CA GLY A 161 31.99 36.50 -15.79
C GLY A 161 31.97 35.39 -16.84
N MET A 162 32.58 35.65 -17.99
CA MET A 162 32.85 34.62 -19.01
C MET A 162 33.59 33.44 -18.39
N GLY A 163 33.11 32.21 -18.60
CA GLY A 163 33.87 31.00 -18.34
C GLY A 163 33.02 29.73 -18.37
N GLY A 164 33.37 28.81 -19.27
CA GLY A 164 33.05 27.39 -19.10
C GLY A 164 32.00 26.82 -20.05
N ALA A 165 32.43 26.48 -21.26
CA ALA A 165 31.81 25.45 -22.07
C ALA A 165 31.97 24.08 -21.39
N TYR A 166 31.12 23.78 -20.41
CA TYR A 166 30.83 22.42 -19.90
C TYR A 166 29.43 22.35 -19.29
N ALA A 167 28.41 22.87 -19.99
CA ALA A 167 27.05 22.43 -19.71
C ALA A 167 26.84 21.12 -20.50
N ARG A 168 27.16 19.98 -19.89
CA ARG A 168 26.51 18.73 -20.32
C ARG A 168 25.01 18.92 -20.02
N PRO A 169 24.09 18.83 -21.00
CA PRO A 169 22.70 18.60 -20.66
C PRO A 169 22.64 17.12 -20.26
N MET A 170 22.89 16.83 -19.00
CA MET A 170 22.66 15.49 -18.48
C MET A 170 21.15 15.44 -18.23
N ASN A 171 20.48 14.49 -18.90
CA ASN A 171 19.13 14.01 -18.58
C ASN A 171 19.10 13.43 -17.14
N ASP A 172 19.46 14.24 -16.14
CA ASP A 172 19.61 13.86 -14.73
C ASP A 172 18.33 14.17 -13.95
N HIS A 173 17.19 14.00 -14.61
CA HIS A 173 15.89 14.16 -13.99
C HIS A 173 15.53 12.83 -13.32
N ALA A 174 15.26 12.87 -12.02
CA ALA A 174 14.68 11.73 -11.34
C ALA A 174 13.33 11.39 -11.98
N ALA A 175 13.08 10.10 -12.23
CA ALA A 175 11.82 9.62 -12.77
C ALA A 175 10.76 9.68 -11.68
N PRO A 176 9.70 10.48 -11.83
CA PRO A 176 8.64 10.53 -10.83
C PRO A 176 7.89 9.19 -10.83
N MET A 177 7.73 8.61 -9.65
CA MET A 177 7.10 7.30 -9.48
C MET A 177 5.82 7.41 -8.67
N LEU A 178 4.78 6.68 -9.08
CA LEU A 178 3.52 6.56 -8.36
C LEU A 178 3.35 5.14 -7.84
N PHE A 179 2.99 5.00 -6.58
CA PHE A 179 2.71 3.74 -5.91
C PHE A 179 1.23 3.68 -5.53
N VAL A 180 0.55 2.64 -5.99
CA VAL A 180 -0.87 2.37 -5.73
C VAL A 180 -1.05 0.94 -5.22
N HIS A 181 -2.21 0.63 -4.64
CA HIS A 181 -2.48 -0.74 -4.20
C HIS A 181 -2.80 -1.66 -5.38
N ALA A 182 -3.94 -1.46 -6.06
CA ALA A 182 -4.42 -2.36 -7.11
C ALA A 182 -4.26 -1.80 -8.53
N GLY A 183 -4.52 -0.52 -8.73
CA GLY A 183 -4.40 0.10 -10.04
C GLY A 183 -4.91 1.53 -10.09
N LEU A 184 -5.13 2.03 -11.30
CA LEU A 184 -5.75 3.34 -11.55
C LEU A 184 -6.47 3.34 -12.89
N ASN A 185 -7.31 4.34 -13.10
CA ASN A 185 -7.87 4.70 -14.39
C ASN A 185 -6.95 5.74 -15.06
N PRO A 186 -6.27 5.40 -16.18
CA PRO A 186 -5.31 6.30 -16.82
C PRO A 186 -5.96 7.55 -17.43
N ASN A 187 -7.28 7.54 -17.63
CA ASN A 187 -8.04 8.66 -18.20
C ASN A 187 -8.56 9.63 -17.13
N ARG A 188 -8.19 9.45 -15.86
CA ARG A 188 -8.60 10.33 -14.76
C ARG A 188 -7.38 10.88 -14.04
N PRO A 189 -7.44 12.11 -13.51
CA PRO A 189 -6.36 12.62 -12.67
C PRO A 189 -6.32 11.89 -11.32
N LEU A 190 -5.20 11.97 -10.60
CA LEU A 190 -4.93 11.13 -9.43
C LEU A 190 -5.97 11.37 -8.30
N GLN A 191 -6.45 12.60 -8.17
CA GLN A 191 -7.47 12.97 -7.19
C GLN A 191 -8.85 12.33 -7.46
N ASP A 192 -9.13 11.94 -8.71
CA ASP A 192 -10.47 11.47 -9.15
C ASP A 192 -10.51 9.95 -9.42
N GLN A 193 -9.55 9.22 -8.87
CA GLN A 193 -9.46 7.77 -9.06
C GLN A 193 -10.55 6.98 -8.31
N GLY A 194 -10.95 7.47 -7.13
CA GLY A 194 -11.92 6.80 -6.28
C GLY A 194 -11.50 5.35 -5.98
N ASP A 195 -12.43 4.42 -6.18
CA ASP A 195 -12.30 3.00 -5.89
C ASP A 195 -11.30 2.25 -6.78
N ALA A 196 -10.87 2.86 -7.89
CA ALA A 196 -9.90 2.25 -8.80
C ALA A 196 -8.56 1.93 -8.11
N LEU A 197 -8.19 2.72 -7.09
CA LEU A 197 -6.96 2.51 -6.31
C LEU A 197 -6.96 1.19 -5.53
N TRP A 198 -8.14 0.67 -5.16
CA TRP A 198 -8.28 -0.51 -4.32
C TRP A 198 -8.80 -1.74 -5.06
N TRP A 199 -9.61 -1.54 -6.11
CA TRP A 199 -10.32 -2.61 -6.81
C TRP A 199 -10.04 -2.65 -8.32
N GLY A 200 -9.29 -1.67 -8.86
CA GLY A 200 -8.98 -1.58 -10.28
C GLY A 200 -7.94 -2.62 -10.70
N GLY A 201 -8.24 -3.39 -11.74
CA GLY A 201 -7.30 -4.39 -12.32
C GLY A 201 -7.07 -4.17 -13.82
N ARG A 202 -8.08 -4.44 -14.64
CA ARG A 202 -7.94 -4.45 -16.12
C ARG A 202 -7.45 -3.15 -16.75
N SER A 203 -7.68 -2.00 -16.13
CA SER A 203 -7.20 -0.72 -16.65
C SER A 203 -5.69 -0.52 -16.45
N PHE A 204 -5.09 -1.24 -15.50
CA PHE A 204 -3.66 -1.13 -15.21
C PHE A 204 -2.81 -1.77 -16.31
N ASP A 205 -3.21 -2.95 -16.79
CA ASP A 205 -2.50 -3.67 -17.86
C ASP A 205 -2.53 -2.92 -19.20
N ALA A 206 -3.47 -1.99 -19.38
CA ALA A 206 -3.60 -1.13 -20.54
C ALA A 206 -2.71 0.13 -20.49
N ILE A 207 -1.96 0.35 -19.40
CA ILE A 207 -1.03 1.47 -19.27
C ILE A 207 0.24 1.14 -20.04
N HIS A 208 0.37 1.71 -21.24
CA HIS A 208 1.55 1.57 -22.11
C HIS A 208 2.33 2.88 -22.29
N THR A 209 1.81 3.97 -21.72
CA THR A 209 2.45 5.30 -21.72
C THR A 209 2.51 5.83 -20.29
N PRO A 210 3.48 6.70 -19.97
CA PRO A 210 3.54 7.38 -18.67
C PRO A 210 2.21 8.00 -18.25
N TYR A 211 1.92 7.95 -16.95
CA TYR A 211 0.75 8.57 -16.34
C TYR A 211 1.16 9.90 -15.72
N ASP A 212 1.05 10.98 -16.49
CA ASP A 212 1.58 12.30 -16.13
C ASP A 212 1.20 12.73 -14.69
N PRO A 213 2.16 13.25 -13.89
CA PRO A 213 3.57 13.48 -14.22
C PRO A 213 4.50 12.29 -13.94
N PHE A 214 3.95 11.10 -13.72
CA PHE A 214 4.69 9.90 -13.32
C PHE A 214 5.16 9.09 -14.53
N GLU A 215 6.46 8.84 -14.57
CA GLU A 215 7.10 8.00 -15.59
C GLU A 215 6.87 6.52 -15.33
N LYS A 216 6.67 6.15 -14.05
CA LYS A 216 6.40 4.76 -13.65
C LYS A 216 5.28 4.65 -12.62
N VAL A 217 4.39 3.68 -12.82
CA VAL A 217 3.32 3.34 -11.87
C VAL A 217 3.52 1.93 -11.32
N ILE A 218 3.63 1.81 -10.00
CA ILE A 218 3.87 0.56 -9.30
C ILE A 218 2.61 0.18 -8.52
N ARG A 219 2.14 -1.06 -8.69
CA ARG A 219 1.05 -1.65 -7.89
C ARG A 219 1.53 -2.84 -7.06
N GLY A 220 0.84 -3.09 -5.95
CA GLY A 220 1.12 -4.24 -5.09
C GLY A 220 0.23 -5.45 -5.33
N PHE A 221 -1.04 -5.23 -5.66
CA PHE A 221 -2.03 -6.30 -5.86
C PHE A 221 -2.49 -6.34 -7.30
N ASP A 222 -2.54 -7.54 -7.89
CA ASP A 222 -3.15 -7.77 -9.18
C ASP A 222 -4.49 -8.51 -9.04
N PRO A 223 -5.64 -7.84 -9.24
CA PRO A 223 -6.93 -8.50 -9.23
C PRO A 223 -7.09 -9.63 -10.26
N ASN A 224 -6.27 -9.62 -11.32
CA ASN A 224 -6.26 -10.66 -12.35
C ASN A 224 -5.33 -11.84 -11.98
N GLN A 225 -4.55 -11.73 -10.89
CA GLN A 225 -3.59 -12.73 -10.44
C GLN A 225 -2.58 -13.15 -11.52
N GLY A 226 -2.15 -12.20 -12.36
CA GLY A 226 -1.12 -12.39 -13.37
C GLY A 226 0.29 -12.51 -12.80
N GLY A 227 0.49 -12.13 -11.53
CA GLY A 227 1.74 -12.25 -10.81
C GLY A 227 2.69 -11.07 -11.02
N LEU A 228 3.97 -11.29 -10.71
CA LEU A 228 5.03 -10.32 -10.90
C LEU A 228 5.17 -9.94 -12.38
N HIS A 229 5.08 -8.64 -12.69
CA HIS A 229 5.26 -8.13 -14.05
C HIS A 229 5.83 -6.72 -14.02
N ILE A 230 6.97 -6.50 -14.69
CA ILE A 230 7.68 -5.22 -14.69
C ILE A 230 8.02 -4.83 -16.13
N ASN A 231 7.73 -3.60 -16.50
CA ASN A 231 8.16 -2.98 -17.75
C ASN A 231 8.65 -1.53 -17.51
N GLY A 232 8.84 -0.76 -18.59
CA GLY A 232 9.32 0.62 -18.50
C GLY A 232 8.37 1.59 -17.78
N VAL A 233 7.05 1.40 -17.90
CA VAL A 233 6.01 2.34 -17.43
C VAL A 233 5.21 1.82 -16.24
N THR A 234 5.15 0.50 -16.04
CA THR A 234 4.42 -0.12 -14.94
C THR A 234 5.20 -1.25 -14.27
N ALA A 235 4.90 -1.47 -12.99
CA ALA A 235 5.36 -2.62 -12.23
C ALA A 235 4.21 -3.18 -11.38
N THR A 236 4.05 -4.49 -11.38
CA THR A 236 3.14 -5.26 -10.54
C THR A 236 4.00 -6.13 -9.65
N LEU A 237 3.96 -5.88 -8.33
CA LEU A 237 4.77 -6.59 -7.34
C LEU A 237 3.92 -7.59 -6.53
N ASP A 238 2.96 -8.22 -7.19
CA ASP A 238 2.10 -9.23 -6.57
C ASP A 238 2.66 -10.63 -6.82
N GLY A 239 3.38 -11.20 -5.85
CA GLY A 239 3.79 -12.60 -5.90
C GLY A 239 2.71 -13.58 -5.41
N GLY A 240 1.52 -13.09 -5.02
CA GLY A 240 0.42 -13.91 -4.55
C GLY A 240 0.60 -14.48 -3.14
N CYS A 241 1.34 -13.80 -2.24
CA CYS A 241 1.65 -14.33 -0.90
C CYS A 241 0.43 -14.68 -0.04
N GLY A 242 -0.69 -13.98 -0.22
CA GLY A 242 -1.96 -14.29 0.44
C GLY A 242 -2.64 -15.57 -0.07
N PHE A 243 -2.15 -16.12 -1.19
CA PHE A 243 -2.69 -17.29 -1.90
C PHE A 243 -1.65 -18.41 -2.05
N GLY A 244 -0.61 -18.40 -1.21
CA GLY A 244 0.46 -19.42 -1.21
C GLY A 244 1.63 -19.15 -2.17
N GLY A 245 1.65 -18.00 -2.83
CA GLY A 245 2.80 -17.52 -3.60
C GLY A 245 3.85 -16.80 -2.73
N ALA A 246 4.79 -16.12 -3.38
CA ALA A 246 5.88 -15.42 -2.72
C ALA A 246 5.47 -14.00 -2.27
N LEU A 247 6.05 -13.53 -1.17
CA LEU A 247 6.05 -12.11 -0.82
C LEU A 247 7.22 -11.42 -1.51
N VAL A 248 6.93 -10.39 -2.32
CA VAL A 248 7.90 -9.71 -3.17
C VAL A 248 8.28 -8.35 -2.59
N CYS A 249 9.58 -8.01 -2.67
CA CYS A 249 10.09 -6.65 -2.48
C CYS A 249 10.99 -6.28 -3.65
N ALA A 250 10.82 -5.06 -4.15
CA ALA A 250 11.60 -4.51 -5.27
C ALA A 250 12.28 -3.21 -4.85
N GLY A 251 13.55 -3.07 -5.18
CA GLY A 251 14.32 -1.83 -5.05
C GLY A 251 14.33 -1.07 -6.38
N PHE A 252 13.85 0.18 -6.33
CA PHE A 252 13.90 1.11 -7.47
C PHE A 252 14.83 2.27 -7.17
N ASP A 253 15.68 2.63 -8.12
CA ASP A 253 16.52 3.81 -8.01
C ASP A 253 15.74 5.09 -8.35
N ARG A 254 16.42 6.25 -8.27
CA ARG A 254 15.81 7.56 -8.57
C ARG A 254 15.41 7.74 -10.03
N TYR A 255 15.82 6.86 -10.93
CA TYR A 255 15.46 6.87 -12.36
C TYR A 255 14.35 5.86 -12.66
N GLY A 256 13.78 5.21 -11.63
CA GLY A 256 12.73 4.22 -11.78
C GLY A 256 13.23 2.87 -12.29
N GLU A 257 14.54 2.65 -12.29
CA GLU A 257 15.16 1.40 -12.69
C GLU A 257 15.19 0.41 -11.52
N LEU A 258 14.87 -0.85 -11.83
CA LEU A 258 14.88 -1.93 -10.85
C LEU A 258 16.33 -2.35 -10.58
N PHE A 259 16.79 -2.27 -9.34
CA PHE A 259 18.14 -2.72 -8.96
C PHE A 259 18.15 -3.94 -8.04
N SER A 260 17.02 -4.28 -7.41
CA SER A 260 16.90 -5.43 -6.52
C SER A 260 15.49 -6.03 -6.57
N LEU A 261 15.40 -7.35 -6.47
CA LEU A 261 14.14 -8.09 -6.35
C LEU A 261 14.36 -9.26 -5.39
N ILE A 262 13.59 -9.28 -4.30
CA ILE A 262 13.70 -10.27 -3.22
C ILE A 262 12.33 -10.92 -3.02
N GLU A 263 12.34 -12.25 -2.92
CA GLU A 263 11.16 -13.08 -2.69
C GLU A 263 11.31 -13.85 -1.38
N SER A 264 10.23 -14.01 -0.63
CA SER A 264 10.16 -14.74 0.65
C SER A 264 8.89 -15.56 0.78
#